data_AF-A0AA97EEM3-F1
#
_entry.id   AF-A0AA97EEM3-F1
#
_cell.length_a   1.000
_cell.length_b   1.000
_cell.length_c   1.000
_cell.angle_alpha   90.00
_cell.angle_beta   90.00
_cell.angle_gamma   90.00
#
_symmetry.space_group_name_H-M   'P 1'
#
loop_
_entity.id
_entity.type
_entity.pdbx_description
1 polymer ?
#
loop_
_entity_poly.entity_id
_entity_poly.type
_entity_poly.pdbx_seq_one_letter_code
_entity_poly.pdbx_strand_id
1 'polypeptide(L)'
;MKTSQFSGSKLTPASEYALIVGAGATAAMSMAAQQVAVATLPVTTLVALGLLNRYRLDQRLQASETEGTTVEETNARTTAPPPQRITAQPRPDTISARPQTVATPATSARFSEQRDYIHDTLASKLQAKADFAAVQQAWLKKVGTRLQQLRLEKALSLDDMYQQTFIQPYTLKAIETGNLKQLPEPFYIRAFIQKYASALGLEGKAVAADFPMP
;
A
#
# COMPACT_ATOMS: atom_id res chain seq x y z
N MET A 1 1.04 -13.92 89.39
CA MET A 1 0.10 -14.47 88.39
C MET A 1 0.76 -14.43 87.02
N LYS A 2 0.64 -15.54 86.27
CA LYS A 2 0.94 -15.77 84.84
C LYS A 2 2.40 -15.72 84.37
N THR A 3 2.93 -16.93 84.16
CA THR A 3 3.98 -17.26 83.19
C THR A 3 3.44 -17.11 81.76
N SER A 4 4.31 -16.74 80.82
CA SER A 4 4.09 -17.05 79.40
C SER A 4 5.41 -17.55 78.83
N GLN A 5 5.39 -18.84 78.46
CA GLN A 5 6.44 -19.49 77.70
C GLN A 5 6.29 -19.05 76.23
N PHE A 6 7.40 -18.71 75.58
CA PHE A 6 7.51 -18.91 74.14
C PHE A 6 8.88 -19.46 73.79
N SER A 7 8.85 -20.45 72.91
CA SER A 7 9.84 -21.48 72.67
C SER A 7 10.35 -21.37 71.23
N GLY A 8 11.63 -21.67 71.03
CA GLY A 8 12.23 -21.97 69.72
C GLY A 8 12.57 -20.74 68.89
N SER A 9 13.67 -20.67 68.16
CA SER A 9 14.63 -21.71 67.80
C SER A 9 15.94 -21.04 67.38
N LYS A 10 16.99 -21.85 67.49
CA LYS A 10 18.40 -21.49 67.44
C LYS A 10 18.83 -20.94 66.07
N LEU A 11 19.65 -19.90 66.12
CA LEU A 11 20.55 -19.49 65.04
C LEU A 11 21.45 -20.66 64.64
N THR A 12 21.69 -20.85 63.34
CA THR A 12 22.81 -21.65 62.82
C THR A 12 23.85 -20.72 62.20
N PRO A 13 25.15 -20.87 62.52
CA PRO A 13 26.23 -20.27 61.75
C PRO A 13 26.98 -21.32 60.89
N ALA A 14 27.48 -20.83 59.76
CA ALA A 14 28.65 -21.27 59.00
C ALA A 14 28.64 -22.61 58.22
N SER A 15 29.27 -22.52 57.04
CA SER A 15 29.95 -23.53 56.22
C SER A 15 29.15 -24.70 55.65
N GLU A 16 28.97 -24.69 54.32
CA GLU A 16 29.55 -25.72 53.46
C GLU A 16 29.45 -25.37 51.97
N TYR A 17 30.58 -25.52 51.27
CA TYR A 17 30.68 -25.43 49.82
C TYR A 17 30.13 -26.72 49.21
N ALA A 18 28.97 -26.66 48.55
CA ALA A 18 28.48 -27.75 47.72
C ALA A 18 29.08 -27.64 46.30
N LEU A 19 30.19 -28.35 46.10
CA LEU A 19 30.72 -28.75 44.81
C LEU A 19 29.66 -29.57 44.05
N ILE A 20 29.14 -29.03 42.94
CA ILE A 20 28.32 -29.79 41.99
C ILE A 20 29.18 -30.11 40.78
N VAL A 21 29.66 -31.35 40.73
CA VAL A 21 30.19 -32.00 39.53
C VAL A 21 29.00 -32.68 38.83
N GLY A 22 28.71 -32.26 37.60
CA GLY A 22 27.70 -32.87 36.75
C GLY A 22 28.07 -32.70 35.29
N ALA A 23 28.48 -33.80 34.67
CA ALA A 23 28.98 -33.88 33.31
C ALA A 23 27.88 -33.77 32.24
N GLY A 24 28.22 -33.14 31.11
CA GLY A 24 27.83 -33.56 29.75
C GLY A 24 26.37 -33.43 29.31
N ALA A 25 26.07 -32.38 28.53
CA ALA A 25 25.28 -32.48 27.30
C ALA A 25 25.44 -31.19 26.49
N THR A 26 26.26 -31.24 25.44
CA THR A 26 26.35 -30.20 24.41
C THR A 26 25.06 -30.16 23.60
N ALA A 27 24.26 -29.11 23.78
CA ALA A 27 23.20 -28.74 22.83
C ALA A 27 23.52 -27.36 22.27
N ALA A 28 24.39 -27.33 21.26
CA ALA A 28 24.53 -26.18 20.38
C ALA A 28 23.33 -26.16 19.43
N MET A 29 22.24 -25.47 19.81
CA MET A 29 21.19 -25.10 18.86
C MET A 29 21.55 -23.77 18.23
N SER A 30 22.06 -23.92 17.01
CA SER A 30 22.52 -22.90 16.10
C SER A 30 21.35 -22.29 15.33
N MET A 31 21.38 -20.96 15.20
CA MET A 31 20.78 -20.10 14.17
C MET A 31 19.25 -20.18 13.98
N ALA A 32 18.55 -19.25 14.63
CA ALA A 32 17.26 -18.76 14.14
C ALA A 32 17.47 -18.00 12.82
N ALA A 33 17.48 -18.71 11.70
CA ALA A 33 17.29 -18.13 10.39
C ALA A 33 15.80 -17.86 10.22
N GLN A 34 15.37 -16.65 10.55
CA GLN A 34 14.05 -16.15 10.16
C GLN A 34 14.08 -15.91 8.65
N GLN A 35 13.84 -16.98 7.89
CA GLN A 35 13.57 -16.87 6.46
C GLN A 35 12.28 -16.09 6.27
N VAL A 36 12.37 -14.98 5.56
CA VAL A 36 11.21 -14.27 5.02
C VAL A 36 10.50 -15.24 4.09
N ALA A 37 9.36 -15.78 4.53
CA ALA A 37 8.51 -16.63 3.72
C ALA A 37 7.88 -15.77 2.61
N VAL A 38 8.59 -15.61 1.50
CA VAL A 38 8.00 -15.15 0.25
C VAL A 38 7.08 -16.28 -0.19
N ALA A 39 5.77 -16.07 -0.09
CA ALA A 39 4.77 -17.06 -0.50
C ALA A 39 4.85 -17.27 -2.02
N THR A 40 5.73 -18.16 -2.46
CA THR A 40 5.77 -18.65 -3.84
C THR A 40 4.62 -19.61 -4.01
N LEU A 41 3.46 -19.06 -4.40
CA LEU A 41 2.33 -19.89 -4.78
C LEU A 41 2.68 -20.60 -6.08
N PRO A 42 2.50 -21.93 -6.19
CA PRO A 42 2.74 -22.63 -7.44
C PRO A 42 1.88 -22.03 -8.55
N VAL A 43 2.39 -22.01 -9.79
CA VAL A 43 1.71 -21.39 -10.94
C VAL A 43 0.30 -21.96 -11.14
N THR A 44 0.10 -23.24 -10.79
CA THR A 44 -1.21 -23.90 -10.77
C THR A 44 -2.23 -23.20 -9.86
N THR A 45 -1.82 -22.73 -8.67
CA THR A 45 -2.70 -21.95 -7.80
C THR A 45 -3.01 -20.55 -8.34
N LEU A 46 -2.05 -19.90 -9.02
CA LEU A 46 -2.31 -18.61 -9.65
C LEU A 46 -3.27 -18.73 -10.85
N VAL A 47 -3.11 -19.80 -11.65
CA VAL A 47 -4.02 -20.12 -12.76
C VAL A 47 -5.41 -20.46 -12.25
N ALA A 48 -5.53 -21.29 -11.21
CA ALA A 48 -6.82 -21.62 -10.59
C ALA A 48 -7.53 -20.37 -10.04
N LEU A 49 -6.79 -19.48 -9.37
CA LEU A 49 -7.33 -18.22 -8.86
C LEU A 49 -7.77 -17.28 -10.01
N GLY A 50 -7.00 -17.24 -11.10
CA GLY A 50 -7.35 -16.48 -12.31
C GLY A 50 -8.62 -16.99 -13.00
N LEU A 51 -8.75 -18.30 -13.17
CA LEU A 51 -9.95 -18.93 -13.74
C LEU A 51 -11.18 -18.71 -12.85
N LEU A 52 -11.02 -18.75 -11.52
CA LEU A 52 -12.10 -18.46 -10.57
C LEU A 52 -12.56 -17.00 -10.64
N ASN A 53 -11.64 -16.05 -10.78
CA ASN A 53 -11.98 -14.63 -10.90
C ASN A 53 -12.74 -14.35 -12.21
N ARG A 54 -12.39 -15.05 -13.30
CA ARG A 54 -13.07 -14.97 -14.58
C ARG A 54 -14.50 -15.52 -14.52
N TYR A 55 -14.68 -16.68 -13.89
CA TYR A 55 -16.01 -17.29 -13.70
C TYR A 55 -16.98 -16.40 -12.88
N ARG A 56 -16.49 -15.74 -11.83
CA ARG A 56 -17.31 -14.79 -11.05
C ARG A 56 -17.71 -13.55 -11.85
N LEU A 57 -16.84 -13.09 -12.75
CA LEU A 57 -17.16 -11.99 -13.65
C LEU A 57 -18.29 -12.38 -14.60
N ASP A 58 -18.21 -13.58 -15.18
CA ASP A 58 -19.24 -14.10 -16.08
C ASP A 58 -20.61 -14.19 -15.39
N GLN A 59 -20.66 -14.61 -14.12
CA GLN A 59 -21.90 -14.62 -13.34
C GLN A 59 -22.45 -13.22 -13.07
N ARG A 60 -21.59 -12.23 -12.81
CA ARG A 60 -22.03 -10.85 -12.60
C ARG A 60 -22.56 -10.21 -13.88
N LEU A 61 -21.96 -10.55 -15.02
CA LEU A 61 -22.43 -10.11 -16.33
C LEU A 61 -23.81 -10.71 -16.65
N GLN A 62 -24.01 -11.99 -16.38
CA GLN A 62 -25.32 -12.65 -16.53
C GLN A 62 -26.39 -12.11 -15.57
N ALA A 63 -26.01 -11.79 -14.32
CA ALA A 63 -26.90 -11.14 -13.36
C ALA A 63 -27.29 -9.72 -13.81
N SER A 64 -26.35 -8.96 -14.41
CA SER A 64 -26.65 -7.64 -14.97
C SER A 64 -27.44 -7.68 -16.28
N GLU A 65 -27.48 -8.81 -16.99
CA GLU A 65 -28.35 -9.00 -18.17
C GLU A 65 -29.81 -9.31 -17.78
N THR A 66 -30.07 -9.73 -16.54
CA THR A 66 -31.42 -10.13 -16.08
C THR A 66 -32.12 -9.06 -15.22
N GLU A 67 -31.42 -8.06 -14.70
CA GLU A 67 -32.01 -6.90 -14.00
C GLU A 67 -32.32 -5.70 -14.93
N GLY A 68 -32.76 -6.00 -16.15
CA GLY A 68 -33.22 -5.01 -17.14
C GLY A 68 -34.74 -4.98 -17.35
N THR A 69 -35.55 -5.36 -16.36
CA THR A 69 -37.01 -5.15 -16.38
C THR A 69 -37.56 -5.25 -14.96
N THR A 70 -37.74 -4.10 -14.30
CA THR A 70 -38.94 -3.69 -13.53
C THR A 70 -38.62 -2.31 -12.93
N VAL A 71 -38.99 -1.25 -13.62
CA VAL A 71 -39.13 0.08 -13.03
C VAL A 71 -40.61 0.44 -13.15
N GLU A 72 -41.36 0.26 -12.06
CA GLU A 72 -42.55 1.07 -11.78
C GLU A 72 -42.44 1.62 -10.37
N GLU A 73 -41.82 2.79 -10.30
CA GLU A 73 -41.91 3.73 -9.20
C GLU A 73 -43.10 4.64 -9.45
N THR A 74 -44.00 4.67 -8.48
CA THR A 74 -45.18 5.51 -8.41
C THR A 74 -44.79 6.98 -8.27
N ASN A 75 -45.08 7.81 -9.28
CA ASN A 75 -45.52 9.17 -8.98
C ASN A 75 -46.33 9.84 -10.08
N ALA A 76 -47.35 10.55 -9.65
CA ALA A 76 -48.42 11.09 -10.47
C ALA A 76 -48.03 12.40 -11.18
N ARG A 77 -48.43 12.47 -12.46
CA ARG A 77 -49.16 13.56 -13.12
C ARG A 77 -48.59 14.99 -13.05
N THR A 78 -48.33 15.58 -14.23
CA THR A 78 -49.09 16.75 -14.77
C THR A 78 -48.45 17.32 -16.07
N THR A 79 -49.25 17.26 -17.14
CA THR A 79 -49.36 18.12 -18.35
C THR A 79 -48.17 18.41 -19.28
N ALA A 80 -48.34 17.99 -20.53
CA ALA A 80 -47.58 18.38 -21.72
C ALA A 80 -48.27 19.52 -22.51
N PRO A 81 -47.51 20.30 -23.31
CA PRO A 81 -47.96 20.79 -24.62
C PRO A 81 -47.20 20.09 -25.77
N PRO A 82 -47.72 20.11 -27.02
CA PRO A 82 -47.37 19.15 -28.07
C PRO A 82 -46.11 19.51 -28.87
N PRO A 83 -45.32 18.53 -29.37
CA PRO A 83 -44.29 18.78 -30.37
C PRO A 83 -44.90 18.81 -31.80
N GLN A 84 -44.43 19.78 -32.58
CA GLN A 84 -44.83 20.01 -33.97
C GLN A 84 -44.35 18.88 -34.90
N ARG A 85 -45.27 18.44 -35.76
CA ARG A 85 -45.13 17.33 -36.71
C ARG A 85 -44.50 17.84 -38.00
N ILE A 86 -43.20 17.63 -38.23
CA ILE A 86 -42.58 17.81 -39.55
C ILE A 86 -42.80 16.53 -40.34
N THR A 87 -43.66 16.59 -41.36
CA THR A 87 -43.91 15.53 -42.32
C THR A 87 -42.78 15.47 -43.35
N ALA A 88 -42.06 14.35 -43.41
CA ALA A 88 -41.36 13.92 -44.62
C ALA A 88 -41.44 12.39 -44.69
N GLN A 89 -42.41 11.89 -45.45
CA GLN A 89 -42.61 10.47 -45.70
C GLN A 89 -41.81 10.12 -46.97
N PRO A 90 -40.83 9.19 -46.94
CA PRO A 90 -40.23 8.68 -48.17
C PRO A 90 -41.10 7.56 -48.73
N ARG A 91 -41.35 7.61 -50.05
CA ARG A 91 -42.09 6.56 -50.78
C ARG A 91 -41.23 5.28 -50.86
N PRO A 92 -41.84 4.08 -50.79
CA PRO A 92 -41.10 2.84 -50.98
C PRO A 92 -41.10 2.50 -52.47
N ASP A 93 -39.93 2.32 -53.08
CA ASP A 93 -39.83 1.49 -54.27
C ASP A 93 -38.47 0.81 -54.36
N THR A 94 -38.54 -0.48 -54.69
CA THR A 94 -37.49 -1.41 -55.11
C THR A 94 -36.53 -2.00 -54.07
N ILE A 95 -36.82 -3.26 -53.76
CA ILE A 95 -35.90 -4.31 -53.30
C ILE A 95 -34.79 -4.50 -54.36
N SER A 96 -33.52 -4.47 -53.98
CA SER A 96 -32.48 -5.44 -54.39
C SER A 96 -31.08 -4.88 -54.12
N ALA A 97 -30.46 -5.35 -53.04
CA ALA A 97 -29.07 -5.83 -53.01
C ALA A 97 -28.73 -6.21 -51.57
N ARG A 98 -28.59 -7.52 -51.32
CA ARG A 98 -27.90 -8.07 -50.16
C ARG A 98 -26.53 -7.37 -50.07
N PRO A 99 -26.12 -6.79 -48.92
CA PRO A 99 -24.74 -6.38 -48.77
C PRO A 99 -23.90 -7.64 -48.90
N GLN A 100 -23.15 -7.75 -49.99
CA GLN A 100 -22.12 -8.76 -50.08
C GLN A 100 -21.16 -8.49 -48.92
N THR A 101 -21.02 -9.46 -48.03
CA THR A 101 -19.95 -9.49 -47.02
C THR A 101 -18.62 -9.49 -47.76
N VAL A 102 -18.10 -8.30 -48.05
CA VAL A 102 -16.70 -8.12 -48.38
C VAL A 102 -15.96 -8.34 -47.07
N ALA A 103 -15.37 -9.52 -46.92
CA ALA A 103 -14.48 -9.81 -45.81
C ALA A 103 -13.27 -8.87 -45.91
N THR A 104 -13.32 -7.72 -45.24
CA THR A 104 -12.13 -6.90 -44.97
C THR A 104 -11.34 -7.55 -43.83
N PRO A 105 -10.10 -8.02 -44.05
CA PRO A 105 -9.24 -8.51 -42.98
C PRO A 105 -8.53 -7.35 -42.27
N ALA A 106 -9.26 -6.32 -41.82
CA ALA A 106 -8.66 -5.09 -41.29
C ALA A 106 -9.14 -4.70 -39.88
N THR A 107 -10.11 -5.41 -39.32
CA THR A 107 -10.65 -5.08 -37.98
C THR A 107 -9.75 -5.63 -36.87
N SER A 108 -9.24 -6.86 -36.99
CA SER A 108 -8.36 -7.46 -35.98
C SER A 108 -7.01 -6.74 -35.85
N ALA A 109 -6.43 -6.28 -36.97
CA ALA A 109 -5.17 -5.54 -36.99
C ALA A 109 -5.27 -4.16 -36.31
N ARG A 110 -6.38 -3.44 -36.52
CA ARG A 110 -6.61 -2.13 -35.85
C ARG A 110 -6.81 -2.25 -34.34
N PHE A 111 -7.43 -3.34 -33.87
CA PHE A 111 -7.58 -3.60 -32.43
C PHE A 111 -6.28 -4.08 -31.77
N SER A 112 -5.36 -4.72 -32.51
CA SER A 112 -4.00 -5.01 -32.00
C SER A 112 -3.14 -3.74 -31.92
N GLU A 113 -3.13 -2.90 -32.96
CA GLU A 113 -2.35 -1.65 -32.96
C GLU A 113 -2.75 -0.70 -31.82
N GLN A 114 -4.06 -0.59 -31.54
CA GLN A 114 -4.56 0.23 -30.42
C GLN A 114 -4.18 -0.37 -29.05
N ARG A 115 -4.06 -1.69 -28.92
CA ARG A 115 -3.58 -2.33 -27.69
C ARG A 115 -2.11 -2.02 -27.47
N ASP A 116 -1.29 -2.13 -28.51
CA ASP A 116 0.15 -1.85 -28.43
C ASP A 116 0.42 -0.39 -28.01
N TYR A 117 -0.35 0.57 -28.55
CA TYR A 117 -0.29 1.98 -28.12
C TYR A 117 -0.65 2.20 -26.64
N ILE A 118 -1.65 1.48 -26.12
CA ILE A 118 -2.06 1.59 -24.71
C ILE A 118 -1.01 0.97 -23.78
N HIS A 119 -0.37 -0.11 -24.20
CA HIS A 119 0.66 -0.78 -23.39
C HIS A 119 1.94 0.06 -23.27
N ASP A 120 2.42 0.66 -24.36
CA ASP A 120 3.65 1.46 -24.36
C ASP A 120 3.51 2.77 -23.56
N THR A 121 2.36 3.44 -23.66
CA THR A 121 2.12 4.70 -22.93
C THR A 121 1.96 4.48 -21.42
N LEU A 122 1.33 3.37 -21.00
CA LEU A 122 1.22 2.99 -19.59
C LEU A 122 2.58 2.56 -19.04
N ALA A 123 3.33 1.72 -19.76
CA ALA A 123 4.66 1.29 -19.37
C ALA A 123 5.60 2.51 -19.17
N SER A 124 5.57 3.45 -20.12
CA SER A 124 6.36 4.69 -20.03
C SER A 124 5.98 5.55 -18.82
N LYS A 125 4.69 5.71 -18.52
CA LYS A 125 4.22 6.43 -17.31
C LYS A 125 4.62 5.73 -16.01
N LEU A 126 4.54 4.40 -15.98
CA LEU A 126 4.95 3.61 -14.82
C LEU A 126 6.45 3.71 -14.58
N GLN A 127 7.26 3.66 -15.64
CA GLN A 127 8.71 3.83 -15.57
C GLN A 127 9.07 5.23 -15.07
N ALA A 128 8.49 6.29 -15.64
CA ALA A 128 8.73 7.66 -15.19
C ALA A 128 8.37 7.85 -13.70
N LYS A 129 7.27 7.24 -13.23
CA LYS A 129 6.89 7.26 -11.82
C LYS A 129 7.89 6.50 -10.94
N ALA A 130 8.40 5.35 -11.40
CA ALA A 130 9.39 4.57 -10.68
C ALA A 130 10.73 5.29 -10.57
N ASP A 131 11.20 5.89 -11.67
CA ASP A 131 12.43 6.68 -11.71
C ASP A 131 12.34 7.87 -10.76
N PHE A 132 11.20 8.58 -10.78
CA PHE A 132 10.95 9.69 -9.86
C PHE A 132 10.96 9.24 -8.39
N ALA A 133 10.27 8.13 -8.07
CA ALA A 133 10.27 7.58 -6.72
C ALA A 133 11.69 7.16 -6.26
N ALA A 134 12.53 6.66 -7.17
CA ALA A 134 13.92 6.33 -6.87
C ALA A 134 14.74 7.58 -6.52
N VAL A 135 14.55 8.69 -7.26
CA VAL A 135 15.19 9.99 -6.96
C VAL A 135 14.76 10.49 -5.58
N GLN A 136 13.46 10.46 -5.29
CA GLN A 136 12.93 10.84 -3.97
C GLN A 136 13.52 9.99 -2.84
N GLN A 137 13.58 8.67 -3.03
CA GLN A 137 14.11 7.75 -2.04
C GLN A 137 15.60 8.00 -1.77
N ALA A 138 16.40 8.21 -2.83
CA ALA A 138 17.83 8.50 -2.70
C ALA A 138 18.08 9.82 -1.94
N TRP A 139 17.32 10.87 -2.28
CA TRP A 139 17.39 12.15 -1.58
C TRP A 139 17.01 12.01 -0.11
N LEU A 140 15.90 11.32 0.16
CA LEU A 140 15.39 11.11 1.51
C LEU A 140 16.37 10.31 2.37
N LYS A 141 17.03 9.29 1.80
CA LYS A 141 18.06 8.54 2.51
C LYS A 141 19.24 9.43 2.91
N LYS A 142 19.68 10.32 2.02
CA LYS A 142 20.78 11.26 2.29
C LYS A 142 20.42 12.25 3.41
N VAL A 143 19.26 12.90 3.30
CA VAL A 143 18.81 13.89 4.30
C VAL A 143 18.42 13.21 5.61
N GLY A 144 17.72 12.09 5.56
CA GLY A 144 17.32 11.29 6.71
C GLY A 144 18.49 10.82 7.55
N THR A 145 19.58 10.35 6.92
CA THR A 145 20.81 9.97 7.62
C THR A 145 21.40 11.16 8.39
N ARG A 146 21.43 12.35 7.77
CA ARG A 146 21.92 13.58 8.42
C ARG A 146 21.05 13.99 9.60
N LEU A 147 19.72 13.93 9.46
CA LEU A 147 18.78 14.25 10.56
C LEU A 147 18.92 13.26 11.72
N GLN A 148 19.08 11.97 11.41
CA GLN A 148 19.32 10.93 12.41
C GLN A 148 20.62 11.21 13.20
N GLN A 149 21.71 11.54 12.50
CA GLN A 149 22.99 11.87 13.13
C GLN A 149 22.83 13.05 14.11
N LEU A 150 22.23 14.15 13.65
CA LEU A 150 21.99 15.33 14.49
C LEU A 150 21.10 15.03 15.71
N ARG A 151 20.08 14.19 15.55
CA ARG A 151 19.23 13.75 16.66
C ARG A 151 20.05 12.97 17.70
N LEU A 152 20.87 12.03 17.24
CA LEU A 152 21.72 11.21 18.11
C LEU A 152 22.82 12.02 18.80
N GLU A 153 23.43 12.99 18.11
CA GLU A 153 24.39 13.94 18.69
C GLU A 153 23.77 14.76 19.83
N LYS A 154 22.48 15.06 19.73
CA LYS A 154 21.70 15.74 20.78
C LYS A 154 21.17 14.78 21.86
N ALA A 155 21.49 13.49 21.78
CA ALA A 155 20.99 12.44 22.68
C ALA A 155 19.45 12.36 22.76
N LEU A 156 18.74 12.72 21.69
CA LEU A 156 17.27 12.69 21.64
C LEU A 156 16.78 11.35 21.11
N SER A 157 15.76 10.77 21.74
CA SER A 157 15.06 9.59 21.24
C SER A 157 14.05 9.97 20.15
N LEU A 158 13.48 8.97 19.46
CA LEU A 158 12.35 9.21 18.55
C LEU A 158 11.09 9.63 19.31
N ASP A 159 10.93 9.23 20.57
CA ASP A 159 9.79 9.64 21.39
C ASP A 159 9.90 11.12 21.78
N ASP A 160 11.10 11.59 22.14
CA ASP A 160 11.34 13.02 22.40
C ASP A 160 11.01 13.86 21.16
N MET A 161 11.36 13.37 19.98
CA MET A 161 11.01 14.03 18.72
C MET A 161 9.51 13.98 18.42
N TYR A 162 8.83 12.91 18.81
CA TYR A 162 7.38 12.86 18.74
C TYR A 162 6.75 13.91 19.68
N GLN A 163 7.22 14.07 20.91
CA GLN A 163 6.68 15.08 21.83
C GLN A 163 6.85 16.52 21.31
N GLN A 164 7.95 16.80 20.60
CA GLN A 164 8.22 18.13 20.04
C GLN A 164 7.51 18.39 18.71
N THR A 165 7.43 17.37 17.84
CA THR A 165 6.96 17.53 16.46
C THR A 165 5.57 16.97 16.22
N PHE A 166 5.02 16.15 17.11
CA PHE A 166 3.80 15.37 16.90
C PHE A 166 3.84 14.48 15.65
N ILE A 167 5.03 14.19 15.12
CA ILE A 167 5.22 13.24 14.01
C ILE A 167 5.48 11.88 14.62
N GLN A 168 4.65 10.90 14.26
CA GLN A 168 4.72 9.55 14.84
C GLN A 168 6.14 8.95 14.73
N PRO A 169 6.64 8.26 15.77
CA PRO A 169 7.99 7.69 15.78
C PRO A 169 8.29 6.81 14.56
N TYR A 170 7.29 6.06 14.08
CA TYR A 170 7.39 5.26 12.87
C TYR A 170 7.67 6.10 11.62
N THR A 171 6.98 7.24 11.45
CA THR A 171 7.20 8.16 10.33
C THR A 171 8.57 8.82 10.42
N LEU A 172 8.99 9.24 11.62
CA LEU A 172 10.35 9.77 11.84
C LEU A 172 11.41 8.72 11.44
N LYS A 173 11.22 7.46 11.85
CA LYS A 173 12.11 6.37 11.46
C LYS A 173 12.12 6.12 9.95
N ALA A 174 10.97 6.21 9.29
CA ALA A 174 10.88 6.09 7.84
C ALA A 174 11.63 7.23 7.12
N ILE A 175 11.57 8.47 7.63
CA ILE A 175 12.38 9.58 7.14
C ILE A 175 13.88 9.29 7.33
N GLU A 176 14.30 8.88 8.53
CA GLU A 176 15.72 8.59 8.83
C GLU A 176 16.29 7.48 7.94
N THR A 177 15.50 6.44 7.67
CA THR A 177 15.92 5.28 6.87
C THR A 177 15.73 5.47 5.37
N GLY A 178 15.08 6.56 4.94
CA GLY A 178 14.71 6.76 3.54
C GLY A 178 13.67 5.75 3.04
N ASN A 179 12.79 5.24 3.91
CA ASN A 179 11.78 4.27 3.52
C ASN A 179 10.52 4.95 2.97
N LEU A 180 10.57 5.29 1.68
CA LEU A 180 9.50 6.02 1.00
C LEU A 180 8.15 5.27 0.99
N LYS A 181 8.16 3.94 1.06
CA LYS A 181 6.94 3.11 1.09
C LYS A 181 6.13 3.26 2.38
N GLN A 182 6.78 3.71 3.46
CA GLN A 182 6.16 3.90 4.78
C GLN A 182 5.74 5.34 5.03
N LEU A 183 5.95 6.21 4.04
CA LEU A 183 5.63 7.62 4.14
C LEU A 183 4.34 7.94 3.38
N PRO A 184 3.59 8.98 3.80
CA PRO A 184 2.44 9.47 3.06
C PRO A 184 2.83 10.15 1.74
N GLU A 185 1.87 10.85 1.11
CA GLU A 185 2.10 11.59 -0.11
C GLU A 185 3.23 12.64 0.00
N PRO A 186 3.99 12.91 -1.09
CA PRO A 186 5.18 13.76 -1.10
C PRO A 186 5.01 15.13 -0.43
N PHE A 187 3.82 15.73 -0.57
CA PHE A 187 3.49 17.01 0.06
C PHE A 187 3.65 16.98 1.59
N TYR A 188 3.18 15.91 2.23
CA TYR A 188 3.31 15.70 3.67
C TYR A 188 4.73 15.34 4.07
N ILE A 189 5.43 14.54 3.24
CA ILE A 189 6.84 14.21 3.46
C ILE A 189 7.67 15.48 3.62
N ARG A 190 7.51 16.44 2.69
CA ARG A 190 8.20 17.73 2.74
C ARG A 190 7.91 18.50 4.03
N ALA A 191 6.64 18.56 4.44
CA ALA A 191 6.23 19.22 5.68
C ALA A 191 6.83 18.55 6.93
N PHE A 192 6.89 17.21 6.94
CA PHE A 192 7.52 16.46 8.04
C PHE A 192 9.02 16.69 8.11
N ILE A 193 9.72 16.69 6.96
CA ILE A 193 11.15 17.01 6.91
C ILE A 193 11.40 18.42 7.47
N GLN A 194 10.61 19.41 7.03
CA GLN A 194 10.72 20.78 7.52
C GLN A 194 10.55 20.84 9.04
N LYS A 195 9.48 20.22 9.56
CA LYS A 195 9.18 20.24 11.00
C LYS A 195 10.24 19.51 11.83
N TYR A 196 10.70 18.36 11.36
CA TYR A 196 11.75 17.57 12.03
C TYR A 196 13.09 18.31 12.05
N ALA A 197 13.51 18.86 10.90
CA ALA A 197 14.73 19.67 10.81
C ALA A 197 14.66 20.91 11.71
N SER A 198 13.51 21.59 11.76
CA SER A 198 13.30 22.75 12.63
C SER A 198 13.41 22.39 14.12
N ALA A 199 12.85 21.25 14.53
CA ALA A 199 12.97 20.76 15.92
C ALA A 199 14.42 20.41 16.30
N LEU A 200 15.23 19.99 15.34
CA LEU A 200 16.67 19.77 15.51
C LEU A 200 17.50 21.07 15.46
N GLY A 201 16.87 22.24 15.30
CA GLY A 201 17.54 23.54 15.27
C GLY A 201 18.16 23.90 13.92
N LEU A 202 17.76 23.24 12.84
CA LEU A 202 18.14 23.62 11.47
C LEU A 202 17.13 24.61 10.89
N GLU A 203 17.52 25.30 9.81
CA GLU A 203 16.56 26.01 8.97
C GLU A 203 15.76 24.98 8.16
N GLY A 204 14.59 24.61 8.67
CA GLY A 204 13.81 23.50 8.13
C GLY A 204 13.24 23.76 6.73
N LYS A 205 12.97 25.03 6.37
CA LYS A 205 12.43 25.36 5.03
C LYS A 205 13.47 25.11 3.96
N ALA A 206 14.73 25.46 4.21
CA ALA A 206 15.87 25.25 3.35
C ALA A 206 16.17 23.76 3.21
N VAL A 207 16.16 22.99 4.31
CA VAL A 207 16.35 21.54 4.26
C VAL A 207 15.26 20.86 3.41
N ALA A 208 14.01 21.32 3.52
CA ALA A 208 12.88 20.75 2.78
C ALA A 208 12.68 21.35 1.37
N ALA A 209 13.39 22.42 1.00
CA ALA A 209 13.23 23.08 -0.30
C ALA A 209 13.66 22.17 -1.46
N ASP A 210 14.74 21.41 -1.24
CA ASP A 210 15.33 20.54 -2.27
C ASP A 210 14.62 19.18 -2.40
N PHE A 211 13.55 18.93 -1.64
CA PHE A 211 12.82 17.67 -1.72
C PHE A 211 12.14 17.55 -3.09
N PRO A 212 12.41 16.47 -3.87
CA PRO A 212 11.81 16.31 -5.19
C PRO A 212 10.30 16.11 -5.07
N MET A 213 9.54 16.98 -5.73
CA MET A 213 8.08 16.97 -5.81
C MET A 213 7.64 16.60 -7.23
N PRO A 214 6.63 15.72 -7.39
CA PRO A 214 6.13 15.31 -8.71
C PRO A 214 5.38 16.43 -9.43
#